data_AF-A0A3M1Q070-F1
#
_entry.id   AF-A0A3M1Q070-F1
#
_cell.length_a   1.000
_cell.length_b   1.000
_cell.length_c   1.000
_cell.angle_alpha   90.00
_cell.angle_beta   90.00
_cell.angle_gamma   90.00
#
_symmetry.space_group_name_H-M   'P 1'
#
loop_
_entity.id
_entity.type
_entity.pdbx_description
1 polymer ?
#
loop_
_entity_poly.entity_id
_entity_poly.type
_entity_poly.pdbx_seq_one_letter_code
_entity_poly.pdbx_strand_id
1 'polypeptide(L)'
;VTLNPPAGGGGPFGNGYSYRRLLTIPAAQVSGTSALSDFALLFSGTFPYLKTTANGGLVQSASGYDIRFESTAGVKLDHEVERWDGVSGDFTAWVRIPALNGDSDTTLYLYYGNGAVGGSGADASMGPRLVSRGNMLGISL
;
A
#
# COMPACT_ATOMS: atom_id res chain seq x y z
N VAL A 1 6.21 3.41 -10.64
CA VAL A 1 5.17 3.93 -9.73
C VAL A 1 5.59 5.26 -9.12
N THR A 2 4.64 6.17 -8.89
CA THR A 2 4.88 7.41 -8.14
C THR A 2 4.00 7.46 -6.90
N LEU A 3 4.54 8.05 -5.82
CA LEU A 3 3.83 8.36 -4.59
C LEU A 3 3.66 9.87 -4.49
N ASN A 4 2.42 10.34 -4.53
CA ASN A 4 2.15 11.75 -4.37
C ASN A 4 2.45 12.20 -2.91
N PRO A 5 2.69 13.51 -2.70
CA PRO A 5 2.72 14.10 -1.36
C PRO A 5 1.49 13.68 -0.53
N PRO A 6 1.62 13.60 0.79
CA PRO A 6 0.52 13.15 1.62
C PRO A 6 -0.61 14.16 1.56
N ALA A 7 -1.83 13.67 1.33
CA ALA A 7 -3.04 14.41 1.67
C ALA A 7 -3.38 14.06 3.13
N GLY A 8 -3.38 15.05 4.02
CA GLY A 8 -3.66 14.87 5.46
C GLY A 8 -3.19 16.07 6.30
N GLY A 9 -3.71 16.19 7.53
CA GLY A 9 -3.37 17.26 8.47
C GLY A 9 -4.54 18.13 8.96
N GLY A 10 -5.75 17.94 8.43
CA GLY A 10 -6.97 18.69 8.79
C GLY A 10 -8.03 17.89 9.55
N GLY A 11 -7.73 16.66 9.97
CA GLY A 11 -8.67 15.72 10.57
C GLY A 11 -8.70 14.36 9.84
N PRO A 12 -9.28 13.31 10.44
CA PRO A 12 -9.34 11.99 9.83
C PRO A 12 -10.29 11.97 8.63
N PHE A 13 -9.92 11.19 7.61
CA PHE A 13 -10.83 10.80 6.53
C PHE A 13 -12.00 9.98 7.07
N GLY A 14 -13.06 9.79 6.28
CA GLY A 14 -14.25 9.03 6.68
C GLY A 14 -13.97 7.57 7.08
N ASN A 15 -12.78 7.05 6.77
CA ASN A 15 -12.31 5.72 7.13
C ASN A 15 -11.47 5.69 8.43
N GLY A 16 -11.32 6.84 9.11
CA GLY A 16 -10.63 7.02 10.39
C GLY A 16 -9.13 7.33 10.30
N TYR A 17 -8.54 7.33 9.11
CA TYR A 17 -7.11 7.56 8.92
C TYR A 17 -6.81 9.05 8.74
N SER A 18 -5.69 9.53 9.29
CA SER A 18 -5.34 10.96 9.23
C SER A 18 -4.55 11.34 7.99
N TYR A 19 -3.93 10.35 7.33
CA TYR A 19 -3.05 10.55 6.20
C TYR A 19 -3.33 9.53 5.09
N ARG A 20 -3.22 10.00 3.85
CA ARG A 20 -3.19 9.13 2.67
C ARG A 20 -2.19 9.61 1.64
N ARG A 21 -1.64 8.69 0.85
CA ARG A 21 -0.85 9.00 -0.34
C ARG A 21 -1.45 8.29 -1.54
N LEU A 22 -1.54 8.99 -2.66
CA LEU A 22 -1.92 8.37 -3.93
C LEU A 22 -0.70 7.64 -4.49
N LEU A 23 -0.86 6.34 -4.73
CA LEU A 23 0.07 5.49 -5.45
C LEU A 23 -0.42 5.38 -6.89
N THR A 24 0.45 5.68 -7.86
CA THR A 24 0.13 5.59 -9.29
C THR A 24 1.02 4.55 -9.95
N ILE A 25 0.41 3.52 -10.53
CA ILE A 25 1.04 2.48 -11.35
C ILE A 25 0.89 2.89 -12.81
N PRO A 26 1.98 3.31 -13.48
CA PRO A 26 1.91 3.73 -14.87
C PRO A 26 1.50 2.59 -15.78
N ALA A 27 0.56 2.83 -16.69
CA ALA A 27 0.09 1.85 -17.66
C ALA A 27 1.24 1.29 -18.51
N ALA A 28 2.24 2.15 -18.81
CA ALA A 28 3.45 1.80 -19.54
C ALA A 28 4.31 0.70 -18.87
N GLN A 29 4.11 0.43 -17.58
CA GLN A 29 4.81 -0.65 -16.87
C GLN A 29 4.06 -2.00 -16.96
N VAL A 30 2.85 -2.01 -17.54
CA VAL A 30 2.00 -3.19 -17.69
C VAL A 30 2.12 -3.68 -19.13
N SER A 31 2.67 -4.88 -19.32
CA SER A 31 2.79 -5.48 -20.66
C SER A 31 1.49 -6.16 -21.07
N GLY A 32 0.99 -5.84 -22.27
CA GLY A 32 -0.23 -6.40 -22.85
C GLY A 32 -1.38 -5.39 -22.94
N THR A 33 -2.38 -5.71 -23.77
CA THR A 33 -3.56 -4.86 -24.01
C THR A 33 -4.79 -5.30 -23.19
N SER A 34 -4.67 -6.38 -22.43
CA SER A 34 -5.76 -6.91 -21.60
C SER A 34 -5.47 -6.64 -20.14
N ALA A 35 -6.51 -6.32 -19.37
CA ALA A 35 -6.39 -6.15 -17.92
C ALA A 35 -5.86 -7.43 -17.26
N LEU A 36 -4.87 -7.28 -16.39
CA LEU A 36 -4.39 -8.36 -15.52
C LEU A 36 -5.27 -8.40 -14.26
N SER A 37 -5.96 -9.51 -14.03
CA SER A 37 -6.80 -9.73 -12.86
C SER A 37 -5.98 -10.24 -11.66
N ASP A 38 -6.38 -9.85 -10.45
CA ASP A 38 -5.79 -10.31 -9.18
C ASP A 38 -4.26 -10.20 -9.13
N PHE A 39 -3.75 -9.09 -9.68
CA PHE A 39 -2.32 -8.88 -9.84
C PHE A 39 -1.65 -8.58 -8.50
N ALA A 40 -0.58 -9.32 -8.16
CA ALA A 40 0.20 -9.07 -6.96
C ALA A 40 1.28 -8.01 -7.22
N LEU A 41 1.15 -6.86 -6.57
CA LEU A 41 2.10 -5.76 -6.63
C LEU A 41 3.01 -5.78 -5.40
N LEU A 42 4.33 -5.79 -5.61
CA LEU A 42 5.28 -5.53 -4.53
C LEU A 42 5.44 -4.03 -4.31
N PHE A 43 5.19 -3.56 -3.10
CA PHE A 43 5.48 -2.22 -2.65
C PHE A 43 6.59 -2.27 -1.59
N SER A 44 7.80 -1.84 -1.95
CA SER A 44 8.96 -1.89 -1.06
C SER A 44 9.76 -0.58 -1.10
N GLY A 45 10.26 -0.13 0.04
CA GLY A 45 11.08 1.08 0.15
C GLY A 45 11.27 1.55 1.58
N THR A 46 11.96 2.67 1.75
CA THR A 46 12.10 3.35 3.05
C THR A 46 11.31 4.65 3.05
N PHE A 47 10.32 4.74 3.94
CA PHE A 47 9.37 5.84 3.97
C PHE A 47 9.38 6.52 5.34
N PRO A 48 10.00 7.70 5.49
CA PRO A 48 10.08 8.39 6.79
C PRO A 48 8.73 8.66 7.45
N TYR A 49 7.68 8.85 6.65
CA TYR A 49 6.31 9.04 7.14
C TYR A 49 5.66 7.75 7.68
N LEU A 50 6.18 6.58 7.34
CA LEU A 50 5.75 5.28 7.89
C LEU A 50 6.49 4.89 9.18
N LYS A 51 7.36 5.76 9.70
CA LYS A 51 7.84 5.62 11.08
C LYS A 51 6.67 5.82 12.05
N THR A 52 6.81 5.30 13.25
CA THR A 52 5.89 5.63 14.33
C THR A 52 5.99 7.12 14.69
N THR A 53 4.94 7.66 15.30
CA THR A 53 4.96 9.03 15.84
C THR A 53 6.10 9.26 16.83
N ALA A 54 6.43 8.26 17.66
CA ALA A 54 7.56 8.30 18.58
C ALA A 54 8.92 8.45 17.88
N ASN A 55 9.03 8.02 16.62
CA ASN A 55 10.24 8.10 15.79
C ASN A 55 10.15 9.20 14.72
N GLY A 56 9.25 10.16 14.88
CA GLY A 56 9.09 11.31 13.97
C GLY A 56 8.32 11.01 12.67
N GLY A 57 7.62 9.88 12.60
CA GLY A 57 6.69 9.58 11.52
C GLY A 57 5.23 9.82 11.89
N LEU A 58 4.32 9.13 11.19
CA LEU A 58 2.89 9.39 11.25
C LEU A 58 2.05 8.14 11.59
N VAL A 59 2.69 6.98 11.71
CA VAL A 59 2.05 5.71 12.09
C VAL A 59 1.75 5.74 13.60
N GLN A 60 0.51 5.46 13.97
CA GLN A 60 0.05 5.49 15.36
C GLN A 60 0.22 4.14 16.04
N SER A 61 0.10 3.03 15.29
CA SER A 61 0.30 1.68 15.83
C SER A 61 1.78 1.39 16.02
N ALA A 62 2.15 0.95 17.23
CA ALA A 62 3.51 0.45 17.50
C ALA A 62 3.87 -0.80 16.68
N SER A 63 2.87 -1.51 16.15
CA SER A 63 3.02 -2.70 15.32
C SER A 63 2.69 -2.46 13.82
N GLY A 64 2.43 -1.21 13.43
CA GLY A 64 2.17 -0.84 12.03
C GLY A 64 0.81 -1.29 11.50
N TYR A 65 -0.12 -1.66 12.39
CA TYR A 65 -1.45 -2.17 11.99
C TYR A 65 -2.33 -1.13 11.31
N ASP A 66 -2.04 0.15 11.52
CA ASP A 66 -2.69 1.27 10.85
C ASP A 66 -1.95 1.68 9.57
N ILE A 67 -1.41 0.72 8.81
CA ILE A 67 -0.93 0.93 7.44
C ILE A 67 -1.74 0.02 6.53
N ARG A 68 -2.45 0.58 5.55
CA ARG A 68 -3.27 -0.22 4.62
C ARG A 68 -3.42 0.38 3.25
N PHE A 69 -3.88 -0.45 2.32
CA PHE A 69 -4.17 -0.08 0.95
C PHE A 69 -5.66 -0.04 0.67
N GLU A 70 -6.12 0.96 -0.07
CA GLU A 70 -7.51 1.08 -0.53
C GLU A 70 -7.55 1.48 -2.01
N SER A 71 -8.57 1.02 -2.73
CA SER A 71 -8.90 1.56 -4.04
C SER A 71 -9.35 3.02 -3.94
N THR A 72 -9.37 3.72 -5.07
CA THR A 72 -9.92 5.09 -5.13
C THR A 72 -11.43 5.15 -4.83
N ALA A 73 -12.13 4.01 -4.92
CA ALA A 73 -13.53 3.87 -4.53
C ALA A 73 -13.74 3.61 -3.02
N GLY A 74 -12.67 3.58 -2.21
CA GLY A 74 -12.74 3.38 -0.76
C GLY A 74 -12.87 1.91 -0.33
N VAL A 75 -12.56 0.98 -1.22
CA VAL A 75 -12.55 -0.46 -0.91
C VAL A 75 -11.16 -0.85 -0.42
N LYS A 76 -11.07 -1.45 0.77
CA LYS A 76 -9.82 -2.02 1.29
C LYS A 76 -9.32 -3.10 0.35
N LEU A 77 -8.04 -3.02 -0.02
CA LEU A 77 -7.37 -4.04 -0.82
C LEU A 77 -6.72 -5.08 0.10
N ASP A 78 -6.81 -6.33 -0.31
CA ASP A 78 -6.07 -7.42 0.31
C ASP A 78 -4.57 -7.15 0.14
N HIS A 79 -3.83 -7.29 1.24
CA HIS A 79 -2.40 -7.02 1.27
C HIS A 79 -1.68 -7.86 2.32
N GLU A 80 -0.41 -8.18 2.12
CA GLU A 80 0.47 -8.83 3.09
C GLU A 80 1.62 -7.88 3.42
N VAL A 81 1.86 -7.62 4.71
CA VAL A 81 3.06 -6.89 5.14
C VAL A 81 4.16 -7.90 5.45
N GLU A 82 5.18 -7.98 4.60
CA GLU A 82 6.34 -8.85 4.81
C GLU A 82 7.32 -8.27 5.82
N ARG A 83 7.49 -6.94 5.77
CA ARG A 83 8.44 -6.23 6.63
C ARG A 83 7.94 -4.83 6.91
N TRP A 84 8.02 -4.42 8.17
CA TRP A 84 7.89 -3.02 8.57
C TRP A 84 8.80 -2.76 9.77
N ASP A 85 9.51 -1.64 9.72
CA ASP A 85 10.30 -1.12 10.82
C ASP A 85 9.83 0.30 11.16
N GLY A 86 9.22 0.43 12.34
CA GLY A 86 8.69 1.70 12.84
C GLY A 86 9.74 2.75 13.23
N VAL A 87 11.03 2.42 13.23
CA VAL A 87 12.14 3.34 13.52
C VAL A 87 12.72 3.90 12.22
N SER A 88 13.02 3.02 11.26
CA SER A 88 13.62 3.42 9.98
C SER A 88 12.58 3.84 8.95
N GLY A 89 11.35 3.31 9.04
CA GLY A 89 10.31 3.46 8.02
C GLY A 89 10.48 2.49 6.85
N ASP A 90 11.36 1.50 6.97
CA ASP A 90 11.51 0.40 6.01
C ASP A 90 10.20 -0.39 5.96
N PHE A 91 9.65 -0.56 4.77
CA PHE A 91 8.34 -1.19 4.56
C PHE A 91 8.34 -1.99 3.27
N THR A 92 7.90 -3.25 3.36
CA THR A 92 7.71 -4.16 2.23
C THR A 92 6.36 -4.85 2.40
N ALA A 93 5.53 -4.75 1.38
CA ALA A 93 4.22 -5.37 1.34
C ALA A 93 3.84 -5.84 -0.06
N TRP A 94 3.05 -6.92 -0.12
CA TRP A 94 2.32 -7.33 -1.31
C TRP A 94 0.91 -6.77 -1.28
N VAL A 95 0.41 -6.29 -2.42
CA VAL A 95 -0.95 -5.76 -2.54
C VAL A 95 -1.63 -6.42 -3.73
N ARG A 96 -2.84 -6.94 -3.56
CA ARG A 96 -3.62 -7.46 -4.67
C ARG A 96 -4.39 -6.34 -5.35
N ILE A 97 -4.12 -6.18 -6.65
CA ILE A 97 -4.78 -5.23 -7.53
C ILE A 97 -5.85 -6.00 -8.32
N PRO A 98 -7.16 -5.72 -8.10
CA PRO A 98 -8.23 -6.49 -8.75
C PRO A 98 -8.17 -6.46 -10.28
N ALA A 99 -7.80 -5.30 -10.84
CA ALA A 99 -7.59 -5.12 -12.27
C ALA A 99 -6.45 -4.11 -12.51
N LEU A 100 -5.42 -4.55 -13.22
CA LEU A 100 -4.28 -3.72 -13.63
C LEU A 100 -4.30 -3.55 -15.16
N ASN A 101 -4.48 -2.31 -15.62
CA ASN A 101 -4.68 -1.99 -17.04
C ASN A 101 -3.40 -1.50 -17.72
N GLY A 102 -3.20 -1.90 -18.98
CA GLY A 102 -2.13 -1.39 -19.84
C GLY A 102 -2.47 -0.10 -20.61
N ASP A 103 -3.76 0.28 -20.64
CA ASP A 103 -4.24 1.45 -21.40
C ASP A 103 -4.35 2.73 -20.58
N SER A 104 -4.37 2.62 -19.24
CA SER A 104 -4.47 3.76 -18.33
C SER A 104 -3.83 3.46 -16.98
N ASP A 105 -3.32 4.51 -16.35
CA ASP A 105 -2.66 4.40 -15.06
C ASP A 105 -3.63 3.85 -14.00
N THR A 106 -3.14 2.92 -13.20
CA THR A 106 -3.89 2.36 -12.09
C THR A 106 -3.51 3.08 -10.80
N THR A 107 -4.50 3.66 -10.11
CA THR A 107 -4.26 4.42 -8.87
C THR A 107 -4.91 3.77 -7.67
N LEU A 108 -4.24 3.85 -6.52
CA LEU A 108 -4.75 3.40 -5.23
C LEU A 108 -4.21 4.29 -4.10
N TYR A 109 -4.74 4.16 -2.90
CA TYR A 109 -4.34 4.92 -1.73
C TYR A 109 -3.59 4.06 -0.72
N LEU A 110 -2.48 4.58 -0.21
CA LEU A 110 -1.83 4.14 1.03
C LEU A 110 -2.34 5.00 2.18
N TYR A 111 -3.09 4.42 3.10
CA TYR A 111 -3.61 5.08 4.30
C TYR A 111 -2.77 4.74 5.53
N TYR A 112 -2.54 5.75 6.38
CA TYR A 112 -1.87 5.56 7.67
C TYR A 112 -2.26 6.61 8.72
N GLY A 113 -1.93 6.33 10.00
CA GLY A 113 -2.15 7.25 11.12
C GLY A 113 -3.54 7.15 11.72
N ASN A 114 -3.94 5.94 12.13
CA ASN A 114 -5.19 5.65 12.82
C ASN A 114 -4.93 4.86 14.12
N GLY A 115 -4.91 5.57 15.25
CA GLY A 115 -4.67 4.95 16.57
C GLY A 115 -5.80 4.05 17.08
N ALA A 116 -6.97 4.04 16.43
CA ALA A 116 -8.08 3.16 16.81
C ALA A 116 -7.93 1.73 16.25
N VAL A 117 -6.92 1.48 15.40
CA VAL A 117 -6.69 0.16 14.82
C VAL A 117 -5.96 -0.75 15.82
N GLY A 118 -6.69 -1.71 16.38
CA GLY A 118 -6.17 -2.63 17.39
C GLY A 118 -5.53 -3.92 16.88
N GLY A 119 -5.55 -4.20 15.58
CA GLY A 119 -5.05 -5.46 15.02
C GLY A 119 -4.75 -5.39 13.52
N SER A 120 -3.94 -6.34 13.05
CA SER A 120 -3.54 -6.41 11.64
C SER A 120 -4.75 -6.55 10.72
N GLY A 121 -4.79 -5.71 9.69
CA GLY A 121 -5.67 -5.88 8.54
C GLY A 121 -5.02 -6.61 7.37
N ALA A 122 -3.79 -7.10 7.50
CA ALA A 122 -3.04 -7.76 6.44
C ALA A 122 -3.33 -9.27 6.38
N ASP A 123 -3.41 -9.82 5.18
CA ASP A 123 -3.57 -11.23 4.85
C ASP A 123 -2.22 -11.94 4.82
N ALA A 124 -2.10 -13.11 5.47
CA ALA A 124 -0.84 -13.84 5.62
C ALA A 124 -0.48 -14.77 4.44
N SER A 125 -1.08 -14.59 3.24
CA SER A 125 -1.02 -15.59 2.16
C SER A 125 -0.80 -15.04 0.73
N MET A 126 -0.40 -13.78 0.61
CA MET A 126 -0.15 -13.11 -0.66
C MET A 126 1.31 -13.13 -1.12
N GLY A 127 2.25 -13.53 -0.27
CA GLY A 127 3.67 -13.72 -0.60
C GLY A 127 3.92 -14.83 -1.64
N PRO A 128 5.13 -15.40 -1.73
CA PRO A 128 5.56 -16.20 -2.87
C PRO A 128 4.77 -17.51 -3.16
N ARG A 129 3.70 -17.80 -2.43
CA ARG A 129 2.79 -18.93 -2.67
C ARG A 129 1.79 -18.70 -3.80
N LEU A 130 1.76 -17.52 -4.43
CA LEU A 130 1.09 -17.28 -5.72
C LEU A 130 2.06 -17.25 -6.93
N VAL A 131 3.35 -17.56 -6.74
CA VAL A 131 4.44 -17.40 -7.76
C VAL A 131 4.37 -18.41 -8.93
N SER A 132 3.37 -19.28 -8.99
CA SER A 132 3.27 -20.25 -10.11
C SER A 132 2.68 -19.69 -11.41
N ARG A 133 2.26 -18.41 -11.47
CA ARG A 133 1.59 -17.83 -12.66
C ARG A 133 2.01 -16.40 -13.00
N GLY A 134 3.26 -16.19 -13.43
CA GLY A 134 3.63 -15.21 -14.48
C GLY A 134 3.29 -13.71 -14.37
N ASN A 135 2.60 -13.22 -13.34
CA ASN A 135 2.09 -11.85 -13.25
C ASN A 135 2.69 -11.12 -12.03
N MET A 136 3.94 -10.66 -12.15
CA MET A 136 4.61 -9.89 -11.10
C MET A 136 5.18 -8.58 -11.64
N LEU A 137 4.95 -7.49 -10.90
CA LEU A 137 5.63 -6.22 -11.07
C LEU A 137 6.26 -5.88 -9.71
N GLY A 138 7.57 -6.04 -9.62
CA GLY A 138 8.36 -5.64 -8.47
C GLY A 138 8.62 -4.13 -8.51
N ILE A 139 8.28 -3.40 -7.44
CA ILE A 139 8.55 -1.97 -7.37
C ILE A 139 9.28 -1.63 -6.08
N SER A 140 10.52 -1.16 -6.25
CA SER A 140 11.30 -0.50 -5.22
C SER A 140 11.18 1.01 -5.39
N LEU A 141 10.80 1.72 -4.34
CA LEU A 141 10.66 3.18 -4.28
C LEU A 141 11.68 3.81 -3.33
#